data_AF-A0A3N5R9S5-F1
#
_entry.id   AF-A0A3N5R9S5-F1
#
_cell.length_a   1.000
_cell.length_b   1.000
_cell.length_c   1.000
_cell.angle_alpha   90.00
_cell.angle_beta   90.00
_cell.angle_gamma   90.00
#
_symmetry.space_group_name_H-M   'P 1'
#
loop_
_entity.id
_entity.type
_entity.pdbx_description
1 polymer ?
#
loop_
_entity_poly.entity_id
_entity_poly.type
_entity_poly.pdbx_seq_one_letter_code
_entity_poly.pdbx_strand_id
1 'polypeptide(L)'
;MRSRLFIFLILIGVVLTACGAGTETAVPPTAIPTETPVVLPTLTAAPAVPLAILVLPADMDAETSNLYQKTVYDLTQATGMRFQVRNSLTSVDLEPGLKIVVALLTDPGISALAPAAPDVQFLAIGIPGLIAGGNVSVLGDNSQAEIVGFLAGYTAAMVADDYR
;
A
#
# COMPACT_ATOMS: atom_id res chain seq x y z
N MET A 1 -34.10 -50.33 -28.57
CA MET A 1 -34.47 -48.90 -28.39
C MET A 1 -35.81 -48.69 -27.67
N ARG A 2 -36.82 -49.57 -27.84
CA ARG A 2 -38.15 -49.46 -27.17
C ARG A 2 -38.12 -49.53 -25.64
N SER A 3 -37.30 -50.40 -25.04
CA SER A 3 -37.24 -50.55 -23.56
C SER A 3 -36.62 -49.34 -22.83
N ARG A 4 -35.65 -48.64 -23.44
CA ARG A 4 -35.07 -47.42 -22.84
C ARG A 4 -36.04 -46.24 -22.88
N LEU A 5 -36.91 -46.17 -23.89
CA LEU A 5 -37.98 -45.17 -23.98
C LEU A 5 -39.04 -45.37 -22.88
N PHE A 6 -39.40 -46.62 -22.59
CA PHE A 6 -40.36 -46.95 -21.52
C PHE A 6 -39.84 -46.59 -20.12
N ILE A 7 -38.55 -46.81 -19.85
CA ILE A 7 -37.93 -46.43 -18.57
C ILE A 7 -37.92 -44.91 -18.38
N PHE A 8 -37.66 -44.16 -19.45
CA PHE A 8 -37.67 -42.70 -19.41
C PHE A 8 -39.07 -42.11 -19.17
N LEU A 9 -40.11 -42.75 -19.72
CA LEU A 9 -41.51 -42.35 -19.55
C LEU A 9 -42.02 -42.61 -18.12
N ILE A 10 -41.57 -43.71 -17.49
CA ILE A 10 -41.87 -44.01 -16.09
C ILE A 10 -41.17 -43.03 -15.14
N LEU A 11 -39.92 -42.64 -15.43
CA LEU A 11 -39.17 -41.70 -14.61
C LEU A 11 -39.83 -40.31 -14.59
N ILE A 12 -40.36 -39.84 -15.72
CA ILE A 12 -41.07 -38.55 -15.81
C ILE A 12 -42.41 -38.60 -15.05
N GLY A 13 -43.11 -39.73 -15.05
CA GLY A 13 -44.37 -39.89 -14.32
C GLY A 13 -44.24 -39.73 -12.80
N VAL A 14 -43.11 -40.14 -12.21
CA VAL A 14 -42.85 -40.05 -10.76
C VAL A 14 -42.60 -38.61 -10.31
N VAL A 15 -42.06 -37.75 -11.18
CA VAL A 15 -41.74 -36.35 -10.83
C VAL A 15 -42.99 -35.46 -10.77
N LEU A 16 -44.07 -35.81 -11.49
CA LEU A 16 -45.31 -34.99 -11.52
C LEU A 16 -46.28 -35.24 -10.35
N THR A 17 -46.08 -36.28 -9.53
CA THR A 17 -46.98 -36.61 -8.40
C THR A 17 -46.51 -36.09 -7.03
N ALA A 18 -45.42 -35.32 -6.96
CA ALA A 18 -44.89 -34.80 -5.69
C ALA A 18 -45.43 -33.42 -5.28
N CYS A 19 -46.42 -32.87 -5.99
CA CYS A 19 -47.07 -31.62 -5.58
C CYS A 19 -48.59 -31.80 -5.61
N GLY A 20 -49.18 -32.18 -4.48
CA GLY A 20 -50.63 -32.23 -4.35
C GLY A 20 -51.15 -32.91 -3.09
N ALA A 21 -51.28 -32.10 -2.02
CA ALA A 21 -52.28 -32.16 -0.92
C ALA A 21 -51.63 -31.56 0.34
N GLY A 22 -52.14 -30.55 1.04
CA GLY A 22 -53.47 -29.94 1.12
C GLY A 22 -53.83 -29.81 2.59
N THR A 23 -53.95 -28.59 3.14
CA THR A 23 -54.58 -28.36 4.44
C THR A 23 -55.16 -26.94 4.54
N GLU A 24 -56.25 -26.84 5.29
CA GLU A 24 -57.31 -25.85 5.26
C GLU A 24 -56.99 -24.48 5.90
N THR A 25 -57.81 -23.51 5.50
CA THR A 25 -58.01 -22.13 5.95
C THR A 25 -57.93 -21.90 7.47
N ALA A 26 -57.11 -20.92 7.87
CA ALA A 26 -57.29 -20.11 9.08
C ALA A 26 -57.00 -18.64 8.78
N VAL A 27 -57.93 -17.75 9.13
CA VAL A 27 -57.87 -16.28 8.94
C VAL A 27 -56.97 -15.64 10.02
N PRO A 28 -56.55 -14.37 9.90
CA PRO A 28 -55.16 -13.93 9.93
C PRO A 28 -54.68 -13.44 11.32
N PRO A 29 -53.38 -13.52 11.62
CA PRO A 29 -52.73 -12.58 12.51
C PRO A 29 -51.78 -11.68 11.70
N THR A 30 -52.02 -10.37 11.82
CA THR A 30 -51.10 -9.24 11.66
C THR A 30 -49.71 -9.59 11.10
N ALA A 31 -49.46 -9.15 9.86
CA ALA A 31 -48.13 -9.12 9.29
C ALA A 31 -47.21 -8.27 10.18
N ILE A 32 -46.41 -8.93 11.01
CA ILE A 32 -45.17 -8.37 11.54
C ILE A 32 -44.23 -8.24 10.33
N PRO A 33 -43.71 -7.04 10.01
CA PRO A 33 -42.79 -6.88 8.91
C PRO A 33 -41.56 -7.74 9.16
N THR A 34 -41.41 -8.80 8.37
CA THR A 34 -40.13 -9.52 8.26
C THR A 34 -39.18 -8.55 7.60
N GLU A 35 -38.19 -8.08 8.35
CA GLU A 35 -37.12 -7.25 7.81
C GLU A 35 -36.48 -7.99 6.66
N THR A 36 -36.65 -7.43 5.46
CA THR A 36 -35.80 -7.75 4.31
C THR A 36 -34.37 -7.51 4.76
N PRO A 37 -33.42 -8.45 4.53
CA PRO A 37 -32.01 -8.18 4.80
C PRO A 37 -31.62 -6.94 4.00
N VAL A 38 -31.42 -5.82 4.71
CA VAL A 38 -30.87 -4.62 4.12
C VAL A 38 -29.46 -5.01 3.69
N VAL A 39 -29.27 -5.20 2.39
CA VAL A 39 -27.94 -5.27 1.79
C VAL A 39 -27.28 -3.94 2.12
N LEU A 40 -26.48 -3.93 3.19
CA LEU A 40 -25.68 -2.79 3.57
C LEU A 40 -24.83 -2.44 2.34
N PRO A 41 -24.81 -1.17 1.89
CA PRO A 41 -23.98 -0.80 0.75
C PRO A 41 -22.56 -1.25 1.06
N THR A 42 -22.05 -2.19 0.26
CA THR A 42 -20.63 -2.52 0.27
C THR A 42 -19.94 -1.22 -0.06
N LEU A 43 -19.15 -0.70 0.89
CA LEU A 43 -18.37 0.52 0.68
C LEU A 43 -17.44 0.26 -0.50
N THR A 44 -17.85 0.68 -1.70
CA THR A 44 -16.98 0.76 -2.85
C THR A 44 -15.82 1.63 -2.43
N ALA A 45 -14.62 1.04 -2.34
CA ALA A 45 -13.40 1.77 -2.03
C ALA A 45 -13.33 2.99 -2.95
N ALA A 46 -13.51 4.18 -2.38
CA ALA A 46 -13.38 5.41 -3.13
C ALA A 46 -11.99 5.41 -3.78
N PRO A 47 -11.83 5.92 -5.02
CA PRO A 47 -10.52 6.05 -5.62
C PRO A 47 -9.67 6.95 -4.72
N ALA A 48 -8.83 6.33 -3.88
CA ALA A 48 -7.95 7.06 -3.01
C ALA A 48 -6.88 7.69 -3.90
N VAL A 49 -6.85 9.02 -3.95
CA VAL A 49 -5.79 9.73 -4.67
C VAL A 49 -4.46 9.29 -4.05
N PRO A 50 -3.52 8.79 -4.87
CA PRO A 50 -2.27 8.23 -4.36
C PRO A 50 -1.51 9.26 -3.52
N LEU A 51 -1.08 8.85 -2.33
CA LEU A 51 -0.37 9.69 -1.37
C LEU A 51 1.12 9.33 -1.37
N ALA A 52 1.96 10.36 -1.31
CA ALA A 52 3.38 10.27 -1.06
C ALA A 52 3.72 11.03 0.23
N ILE A 53 4.46 10.37 1.12
CA ILE A 53 4.93 10.96 2.39
C ILE A 53 6.43 11.16 2.31
N LEU A 54 6.89 12.37 2.66
CA LEU A 54 8.28 12.71 2.86
C LEU A 54 8.57 12.81 4.37
N VAL A 55 9.48 11.98 4.86
CA VAL A 55 9.94 11.97 6.25
C VAL A 55 11.28 12.69 6.33
N LEU A 56 11.30 13.79 7.07
CA LEU A 56 12.49 14.62 7.27
C LEU A 56 12.88 14.67 8.76
N PRO A 57 14.19 14.68 9.07
CA PRO A 57 14.65 14.94 10.43
C PRO A 57 14.18 16.32 10.90
N ALA A 58 13.81 16.44 12.17
CA ALA A 58 13.37 17.71 12.75
C ALA A 58 14.53 18.72 12.94
N ASP A 59 15.75 18.21 12.97
CA ASP A 59 17.01 18.91 13.18
C ASP A 59 17.70 19.37 11.87
N MET A 60 17.11 19.06 10.70
CA MET A 60 17.65 19.45 9.40
C MET A 60 17.58 20.98 9.21
N ASP A 61 18.58 21.54 8.52
CA ASP A 61 18.59 22.96 8.17
C ASP A 61 17.45 23.33 7.21
N ALA A 62 17.01 24.59 7.26
CA ALA A 62 15.83 25.05 6.52
C ALA A 62 16.05 25.10 5.00
N GLU A 63 17.26 25.40 4.52
CA GLU A 63 17.54 25.45 3.08
C GLU A 63 17.48 24.04 2.47
N THR A 64 18.18 23.09 3.07
CA THR A 64 18.20 21.69 2.66
C THR A 64 16.81 21.06 2.78
N SER A 65 16.09 21.32 3.87
CA SER A 65 14.71 20.85 4.05
C SER A 65 13.79 21.36 2.93
N ASN A 66 13.87 22.65 2.60
CA ASN A 66 13.06 23.24 1.53
C ASN A 66 13.43 22.67 0.15
N LEU A 67 14.72 22.41 -0.10
CA LEU A 67 15.17 21.78 -1.34
C LEU A 67 14.48 20.42 -1.50
N TYR A 68 14.60 19.53 -0.52
CA TYR A 68 14.02 18.19 -0.61
C TYR A 68 12.49 18.22 -0.68
N GLN A 69 11.85 19.07 0.13
CA GLN A 69 10.40 19.24 0.06
C GLN A 69 9.96 19.69 -1.33
N LYS A 70 10.63 20.69 -1.91
CA LYS A 70 10.32 21.18 -3.25
C LYS A 70 10.51 20.10 -4.30
N THR A 71 11.64 19.39 -4.28
CA THR A 71 11.95 18.35 -5.27
C THR A 71 10.93 17.22 -5.23
N VAL A 72 10.61 16.70 -4.04
CA VAL A 72 9.64 15.60 -3.90
C VAL A 72 8.22 16.11 -4.18
N TYR A 73 7.89 17.34 -3.79
CA TYR A 73 6.62 17.97 -4.15
C TYR A 73 6.45 18.06 -5.67
N ASP A 74 7.42 18.59 -6.41
CA ASP A 74 7.34 18.72 -7.86
C ASP A 74 7.17 17.35 -8.55
N LEU A 75 7.90 16.32 -8.09
CA LEU A 75 7.76 14.94 -8.58
C LEU A 75 6.37 14.36 -8.32
N THR A 76 5.84 14.55 -7.11
CA THR A 76 4.53 14.04 -6.74
C THR A 76 3.41 14.76 -7.51
N GLN A 77 3.53 16.08 -7.70
CA GLN A 77 2.60 16.85 -8.52
C GLN A 77 2.60 16.40 -9.98
N ALA A 78 3.78 16.11 -10.57
CA ALA A 78 3.88 15.62 -11.94
C ALA A 78 3.14 14.27 -12.15
N THR A 79 3.00 13.49 -11.10
CA THR A 79 2.29 12.20 -11.10
C THR A 79 0.85 12.27 -10.58
N GLY A 80 0.35 13.46 -10.22
CA GLY A 80 -0.99 13.64 -9.66
C GLY A 80 -1.17 13.06 -8.25
N MET A 81 -0.09 12.89 -7.49
CA MET A 81 -0.11 12.38 -6.13
C MET A 81 -0.33 13.51 -5.11
N ARG A 82 -0.94 13.16 -3.98
CA ARG A 82 -0.97 14.00 -2.77
C ARG A 82 0.41 13.95 -2.12
N PHE A 83 0.84 15.07 -1.56
CA PHE A 83 2.11 15.20 -0.87
C PHE A 83 1.89 15.55 0.59
N GLN A 84 2.62 14.88 1.48
CA GLN A 84 2.64 15.22 2.90
C GLN A 84 4.06 15.14 3.44
N VAL A 85 4.42 16.10 4.29
CA VAL A 85 5.70 16.11 5.01
C VAL A 85 5.45 15.71 6.45
N ARG A 86 6.30 14.84 7.00
CA ARG A 86 6.26 14.39 8.39
C ARG A 86 7.68 14.34 8.97
N ASN A 87 7.77 14.37 10.29
CA ASN A 87 9.03 14.15 10.99
C ASN A 87 9.23 12.71 11.46
N SER A 88 8.14 11.95 11.56
CA SER A 88 8.15 10.53 11.93
C SER A 88 7.07 9.81 11.13
N LEU A 89 7.23 8.49 10.98
CA LEU A 89 6.27 7.63 10.31
C LEU A 89 5.86 6.52 11.26
N THR A 90 4.56 6.30 11.38
CA THR A 90 3.99 5.24 12.20
C THR A 90 3.02 4.38 11.39
N SER A 91 2.64 3.22 11.90
CA SER A 91 1.72 2.33 11.20
C SER A 91 0.33 2.94 10.97
N VAL A 92 -0.07 3.97 11.74
CA VAL A 92 -1.34 4.68 11.53
C VAL A 92 -1.28 5.63 10.33
N ASP A 93 -0.08 6.07 9.93
CA ASP A 93 0.11 6.91 8.75
C ASP A 93 0.09 6.09 7.44
N LEU A 94 0.07 4.76 7.54
CA LEU A 94 -0.09 3.83 6.41
C LEU A 94 -1.56 3.77 5.97
N GLU A 95 -2.09 4.89 5.50
CA GLU A 95 -3.44 4.98 4.97
C GLU A 95 -3.57 4.13 3.68
N PRO A 96 -4.76 3.59 3.36
CA PRO A 96 -4.97 2.74 2.18
C PRO A 96 -4.71 3.43 0.81
N GLY A 97 -4.46 4.74 0.80
CA GLY A 97 -4.05 5.51 -0.39
C GLY A 97 -2.54 5.75 -0.52
N LEU A 98 -1.74 5.35 0.47
CA LEU A 98 -0.30 5.54 0.45
C LEU A 98 0.35 4.67 -0.63
N LYS A 99 1.24 5.27 -1.43
CA LYS A 99 1.99 4.57 -2.48
C LYS A 99 3.49 4.70 -2.32
N ILE A 100 3.97 5.85 -1.86
CA ILE A 100 5.40 6.10 -1.72
C ILE A 100 5.70 6.74 -0.38
N VAL A 101 6.74 6.25 0.29
CA VAL A 101 7.32 6.87 1.47
C VAL A 101 8.78 7.14 1.18
N VAL A 102 9.20 8.40 1.31
CA VAL A 102 10.59 8.81 1.17
C VAL A 102 11.11 9.21 2.54
N ALA A 103 12.14 8.54 3.04
CA ALA A 103 12.77 8.85 4.32
C ALA A 103 14.23 9.27 4.11
N LEU A 104 14.64 10.36 4.76
CA LEU A 104 15.96 10.94 4.61
C LEU A 104 16.74 10.90 5.91
N LEU A 105 17.98 10.41 5.83
CA LEU A 105 19.04 10.40 6.86
C LEU A 105 18.72 9.60 8.14
N THR A 106 17.50 9.68 8.64
CA THR A 106 17.00 9.02 9.86
C THR A 106 16.06 7.89 9.47
N ASP A 107 16.26 6.70 10.06
CA ASP A 107 15.36 5.56 9.88
C ASP A 107 14.08 5.71 10.72
N PRO A 108 12.89 5.80 10.10
CA PRO A 108 11.62 5.75 10.83
C PRO A 108 11.20 4.32 11.23
N GLY A 109 12.03 3.31 10.97
CA GLY A 109 11.71 1.89 11.18
C GLY A 109 11.19 1.21 9.93
N ILE A 110 11.76 1.51 8.76
CA ILE A 110 11.30 0.98 7.46
C ILE A 110 11.29 -0.54 7.44
N SER A 111 12.25 -1.18 8.12
CA SER A 111 12.36 -2.65 8.20
C SER A 111 11.11 -3.32 8.80
N ALA A 112 10.42 -2.65 9.72
CA ALA A 112 9.19 -3.14 10.33
C ALA A 112 7.93 -2.74 9.53
N LEU A 113 7.95 -1.58 8.87
CA LEU A 113 6.81 -1.03 8.12
C LEU A 113 6.67 -1.64 6.72
N ALA A 114 7.79 -1.98 6.07
CA ALA A 114 7.83 -2.59 4.75
C ALA A 114 6.99 -3.88 4.62
N PRO A 115 7.12 -4.89 5.51
CA PRO A 115 6.28 -6.09 5.46
C PRO A 115 4.83 -5.84 5.86
N ALA A 116 4.55 -4.77 6.62
CA ALA A 116 3.18 -4.42 7.03
C ALA A 116 2.38 -3.76 5.89
N ALA A 117 3.06 -3.13 4.92
CA ALA A 117 2.44 -2.48 3.78
C ALA A 117 3.16 -2.85 2.46
N PRO A 118 2.93 -4.05 1.92
CA PRO A 118 3.58 -4.51 0.68
C PRO A 118 3.19 -3.67 -0.55
N ASP A 119 2.05 -2.99 -0.51
CA ASP A 119 1.55 -2.12 -1.59
C ASP A 119 2.20 -0.72 -1.61
N VAL A 120 3.06 -0.41 -0.62
CA VAL A 120 3.76 0.87 -0.48
C VAL A 120 5.23 0.69 -0.81
N GLN A 121 5.78 1.58 -1.64
CA GLN A 121 7.20 1.63 -1.95
C GLN A 121 7.93 2.57 -0.98
N PHE A 122 8.93 2.04 -0.27
CA PHE A 122 9.77 2.78 0.64
C PHE A 122 11.09 3.15 -0.05
N LEU A 123 11.45 4.43 -0.01
CA LEU A 123 12.72 4.96 -0.49
C LEU A 123 13.49 5.54 0.69
N ALA A 124 14.58 4.90 1.06
CA ALA A 124 15.52 5.36 2.06
C ALA A 124 16.67 6.11 1.37
N ILE A 125 16.96 7.34 1.79
CA ILE A 125 18.04 8.16 1.23
C ILE A 125 19.03 8.49 2.34
N GLY A 126 20.28 8.05 2.19
CA GLY A 126 21.36 8.34 3.14
C GLY A 126 21.17 7.68 4.51
N ILE A 127 20.41 6.59 4.61
CA ILE A 127 20.16 5.88 5.86
C ILE A 127 21.13 4.69 5.97
N PRO A 128 22.10 4.72 6.90
CA PRO A 128 23.09 3.66 7.02
C PRO A 128 22.49 2.37 7.61
N GLY A 129 22.97 1.22 7.14
CA GLY A 129 22.59 -0.10 7.68
C GLY A 129 21.23 -0.63 7.21
N LEU A 130 20.54 0.09 6.32
CA LEU A 130 19.28 -0.36 5.72
C LEU A 130 19.57 -1.26 4.52
N ILE A 131 18.90 -2.41 4.45
CA ILE A 131 19.05 -3.38 3.36
C ILE A 131 17.91 -3.18 2.37
N ALA A 132 18.24 -2.92 1.10
CA ALA A 132 17.26 -2.86 0.03
C ALA A 132 16.65 -4.25 -0.24
N GLY A 133 15.35 -4.31 -0.51
CA GLY A 133 14.66 -5.56 -0.80
C GLY A 133 13.15 -5.41 -0.88
N GLY A 134 12.51 -6.20 -1.75
CA GLY A 134 11.05 -6.17 -1.95
C GLY A 134 10.55 -4.78 -2.35
N ASN A 135 9.78 -4.16 -1.45
CA ASN A 135 9.24 -2.81 -1.59
C ASN A 135 10.14 -1.71 -0.99
N VAL A 136 11.38 -2.03 -0.59
CA VAL A 136 12.35 -1.07 -0.03
C VAL A 136 13.49 -0.82 -1.01
N SER A 137 13.68 0.45 -1.38
CA SER A 137 14.79 0.96 -2.17
C SER A 137 15.69 1.83 -1.29
N VAL A 138 17.01 1.64 -1.38
CA VAL A 138 18.01 2.41 -0.62
C VAL A 138 18.90 3.17 -1.57
N LEU A 139 19.11 4.45 -1.32
CA LEU A 139 19.94 5.35 -2.11
C LEU A 139 20.98 6.04 -1.23
N GLY A 140 22.24 6.02 -1.65
CA GLY A 140 23.33 6.66 -0.90
C GLY A 140 23.72 5.89 0.35
N ASP A 141 24.10 4.62 0.19
CA ASP A 141 24.92 3.97 1.22
C ASP A 141 26.26 4.73 1.36
N ASN A 142 26.96 4.54 2.47
CA ASN A 142 28.16 5.32 2.83
C ASN A 142 29.30 5.30 1.78
N SER A 143 29.18 4.51 0.71
CA SER A 143 30.14 4.38 -0.39
C SER A 143 30.50 5.71 -1.07
N GLN A 144 29.56 6.66 -1.17
CA GLN A 144 29.84 7.94 -1.83
C GLN A 144 30.75 8.87 -1.00
N ALA A 145 30.62 8.84 0.33
CA ALA A 145 31.47 9.63 1.21
C ALA A 145 32.93 9.12 1.19
N GLU A 146 33.12 7.80 1.09
CA GLU A 146 34.44 7.19 0.95
C GLU A 146 35.13 7.60 -0.36
N ILE A 147 34.39 7.65 -1.47
CA ILE A 147 34.92 8.08 -2.77
C ILE A 147 35.35 9.55 -2.74
N VAL A 148 34.52 10.42 -2.18
CA VAL A 148 34.85 11.86 -2.05
C VAL A 148 36.03 12.06 -1.10
N GLY A 149 36.06 11.35 0.03
CA GLY A 149 37.18 11.39 0.97
C GLY A 149 38.49 10.89 0.35
N PHE A 150 38.43 9.82 -0.44
CA PHE A 150 39.56 9.29 -1.18
C PHE A 150 40.08 10.31 -2.21
N LEU A 151 39.21 10.88 -3.04
CA LEU A 151 39.57 11.89 -4.04
C LEU A 151 40.15 13.15 -3.39
N ALA A 152 39.57 13.59 -2.27
CA ALA A 152 40.06 14.73 -1.50
C ALA A 152 41.45 14.45 -0.91
N GLY A 153 41.66 13.27 -0.33
CA GLY A 153 42.97 12.84 0.19
C GLY A 153 44.04 12.72 -0.90
N TYR A 154 43.68 12.14 -2.05
CA TYR A 154 44.57 12.05 -3.21
C TYR A 154 44.95 13.44 -3.74
N THR A 155 43.98 14.34 -3.87
CA THR A 155 44.22 15.73 -4.30
C THR A 155 45.08 16.47 -3.28
N ALA A 156 44.82 16.28 -1.98
CA ALA A 156 45.63 16.86 -0.92
C ALA A 156 47.08 16.37 -0.97
N ALA A 157 47.31 15.08 -1.26
CA ALA A 157 48.65 14.54 -1.43
C ALA A 157 49.37 15.07 -2.68
N MET A 158 48.65 15.36 -3.77
CA MET A 158 49.23 15.98 -4.97
C MET A 158 49.55 17.46 -4.81
N VAL A 159 48.80 18.18 -3.97
CA VAL A 159 48.97 19.62 -3.73
C VAL A 159 49.87 19.90 -2.51
N ALA A 160 50.07 18.91 -1.63
CA ALA A 160 50.99 19.05 -0.51
C ALA A 160 52.42 19.23 -1.03
N ASP A 161 53.05 20.35 -0.65
CA ASP A 161 54.46 20.59 -0.94
C ASP A 161 55.32 19.50 -0.30
N ASP A 162 56.30 19.01 -1.05
CA ASP A 162 57.30 18.05 -0.60
C ASP A 162 58.23 18.77 0.39
N TYR A 163 57.80 18.91 1.65
CA TYR A 163 58.58 19.56 2.70
C TYR A 163 59.84 18.72 2.96
N ARG A 164 60.97 19.16 2.38
CA ARG A 164 62.33 18.73 2.69
C ARG A 164 62.99 19.67 3.69
#